data_AF-A0A956RBN2-F1
#
_entry.id   AF-A0A956RBN2-F1
#
_cell.length_a   1.000
_cell.length_b   1.000
_cell.length_c   1.000
_cell.angle_alpha   90.00
_cell.angle_beta   90.00
_cell.angle_gamma   90.00
#
_symmetry.space_group_name_H-M   'P 1'
#
loop_
_entity.id
_entity.type
_entity.pdbx_description
1 polymer ?
#
loop_
_entity_poly.entity_id
_entity_poly.type
_entity_poly.pdbx_seq_one_letter_code
_entity_poly.pdbx_strand_id
1 'polypeptide(L)' 'MSEPLAIVRVGIFCPVGLDAEQAAASLWAGVPRKQATSIMDRRFEPVVMGHLPIDVLPPLVEPLEAL' A
#
# COMPACT_ATOMS: atom_id res chain seq x y z
N MET A 1 -41.56 -13.42 3.21
CA MET A 1 -40.17 -13.88 3.13
C MET A 1 -39.29 -12.65 3.23
N SER A 2 -38.33 -12.59 4.16
CA SER A 2 -37.40 -11.45 4.17
C SER A 2 -36.40 -11.62 3.03
N GLU A 3 -36.06 -10.53 2.36
CA GLU A 3 -35.02 -10.57 1.32
C GLU A 3 -33.67 -11.00 1.93
N PRO A 4 -32.87 -11.80 1.19
CA PRO A 4 -31.54 -12.16 1.64
C PRO A 4 -30.61 -10.94 1.62
N LEU A 5 -29.91 -10.71 2.73
CA LEU A 5 -28.89 -9.68 2.84
C LEU A 5 -27.64 -10.09 2.04
N ALA A 6 -27.13 -9.16 1.23
CA ALA A 6 -25.93 -9.35 0.43
C ALA A 6 -24.94 -8.19 0.61
N ILE A 7 -23.65 -8.49 0.54
CA ILE A 7 -22.58 -7.48 0.43
C ILE A 7 -22.48 -7.09 -1.03
N VAL A 8 -22.84 -5.84 -1.34
CA VAL A 8 -22.81 -5.32 -2.72
C VAL A 8 -21.52 -4.58 -3.06
N ARG A 9 -20.74 -4.14 -2.05
CA ARG A 9 -19.47 -3.45 -2.23
C ARG A 9 -18.61 -3.54 -0.97
N VAL A 10 -17.29 -3.50 -1.15
CA VAL A 10 -16.30 -3.43 -0.07
C VAL A 10 -15.26 -2.36 -0.39
N GLY A 11 -14.81 -1.64 0.64
CA GLY A 11 -13.64 -0.77 0.60
C GLY A 11 -12.63 -1.24 1.63
N ILE A 12 -11.34 -1.25 1.28
CA ILE A 12 -10.26 -1.76 2.14
C ILE A 12 -9.15 -0.71 2.22
N PHE A 13 -8.62 -0.46 3.42
CA PHE A 13 -7.44 0.37 3.63
C PHE A 13 -6.64 -0.18 4.81
N CYS A 14 -5.61 -0.98 4.52
CA CYS A 14 -4.82 -1.66 5.53
C CYS A 14 -3.38 -1.95 5.05
N PRO A 15 -2.49 -2.48 5.91
CA PRO A 15 -1.12 -2.82 5.51
C PRO A 15 -0.97 -3.87 4.41
N VAL A 16 -2.06 -4.57 4.04
CA VAL A 16 -2.08 -5.54 2.93
C VAL A 16 -2.74 -5.00 1.66
N GLY A 17 -3.40 -3.83 1.67
CA GLY A 17 -3.98 -3.25 0.45
C GLY A 17 -4.73 -1.92 0.67
N LEU A 18 -4.80 -1.10 -0.39
CA LEU A 18 -5.56 0.16 -0.44
C LEU A 18 -6.94 0.03 -1.10
N ASP A 19 -7.24 -1.14 -1.62
CA ASP A 19 -8.51 -1.54 -2.20
C ASP A 19 -8.68 -3.05 -2.08
N ALA A 20 -9.83 -3.56 -2.52
CA ALA A 20 -10.17 -4.97 -2.43
C ALA A 20 -9.29 -5.86 -3.32
N GLU A 21 -8.91 -5.40 -4.51
CA GLU A 21 -8.13 -6.19 -5.47
C GLU A 21 -6.70 -6.38 -4.98
N GLN A 22 -6.05 -5.29 -4.56
CA GLN A 22 -4.71 -5.31 -4.01
C GLN A 22 -4.66 -6.13 -2.72
N ALA A 23 -5.63 -5.93 -1.82
CA ALA A 23 -5.69 -6.70 -0.56
C ALA A 23 -5.84 -8.20 -0.82
N ALA A 24 -6.70 -8.59 -1.77
CA ALA A 24 -6.85 -9.98 -2.16
C ALA A 24 -5.55 -10.55 -2.74
N ALA A 25 -4.91 -9.85 -3.68
CA ALA A 25 -3.65 -10.29 -4.29
C ALA A 25 -2.54 -10.47 -3.24
N SER A 26 -2.37 -9.51 -2.34
CA SER A 26 -1.39 -9.59 -1.24
C SER A 26 -1.69 -10.72 -0.26
N LEU A 27 -2.96 -10.94 0.09
CA LEU A 27 -3.37 -12.07 0.93
C LEU A 27 -3.06 -13.42 0.28
N TRP A 28 -3.40 -13.58 -1.00
CA TRP A 28 -3.12 -14.81 -1.75
C TRP A 28 -1.62 -15.09 -1.92
N ALA A 29 -0.83 -14.04 -2.13
CA ALA A 29 0.62 -14.16 -2.24
C ALA A 29 1.31 -14.37 -0.88
N GLY A 30 0.63 -14.10 0.23
CA GLY A 30 1.25 -14.05 1.57
C GLY A 30 2.29 -12.92 1.70
N VAL A 31 2.19 -11.88 0.88
CA VAL A 31 3.16 -10.77 0.82
C VAL A 31 2.51 -9.50 1.34
N PRO A 32 3.01 -8.91 2.44
CA PRO A 32 2.50 -7.64 2.93
C PRO A 32 2.87 -6.52 1.96
N ARG A 33 1.96 -5.58 1.74
CA ARG A 33 2.19 -4.41 0.87
C ARG A 33 3.31 -3.51 1.42
N LYS A 34 3.48 -3.52 2.74
CA LYS A 34 4.50 -2.77 3.46
C LYS A 34 5.48 -3.72 4.15
N GLN A 35 6.77 -3.42 4.07
CA GLN A 35 7.84 -4.16 4.73
C GLN A 35 8.78 -3.20 5.48
N ALA A 36 9.25 -3.66 6.64
CA ALA A 36 10.32 -3.00 7.35
C ALA A 36 11.62 -3.09 6.53
N THR A 37 12.37 -2.01 6.53
CA THR A 37 13.67 -1.92 5.86
C THR A 37 14.79 -2.13 6.86
N SER A 38 16.03 -2.20 6.38
CA SER A 38 17.22 -2.16 7.24
C SER A 38 17.60 -0.74 7.67
N ILE A 39 16.93 0.29 7.14
CA ILE A 39 17.23 1.70 7.43
C ILE A 39 16.47 2.12 8.68
N MET A 40 17.16 2.77 9.61
CA MET A 40 16.58 3.25 10.87
C MET A 40 16.20 4.73 10.77
N ASP A 41 15.11 5.11 11.43
CA ASP A 41 14.73 6.51 11.60
C ASP A 41 15.49 7.18 12.78
N ARG A 42 15.19 8.46 13.04
CA ARG A 42 15.80 9.24 14.14
C ARG A 42 15.48 8.73 15.56
N ARG A 43 14.54 7.79 15.69
CA ARG A 43 14.14 7.14 16.94
C ARG A 43 14.69 5.72 17.05
N PHE A 44 15.53 5.31 16.10
CA PHE A 44 16.07 3.94 15.98
C PHE A 44 15.00 2.87 15.68
N GLU A 45 13.90 3.25 15.04
CA GLU A 45 12.90 2.30 14.55
C GLU A 45 13.12 2.00 13.05
N PRO A 46 12.92 0.76 12.57
CA PRO A 46 13.01 0.44 11.15
C PRO A 46 12.00 1.23 10.32
N VAL A 47 12.47 1.91 9.27
CA VAL A 47 11.58 2.58 8.32
C VAL A 47 10.73 1.53 7.61
N VAL A 48 9.42 1.74 7.58
CA VAL A 48 8.48 0.87 6.86
C VAL A 48 8.21 1.45 5.48
N MET A 49 8.60 0.72 4.43
CA MET A 49 8.34 1.07 3.03
C MET A 49 7.21 0.22 2.47
N GLY A 50 6.47 0.75 1.50
CA GLY A 50 5.46 -0.01 0.79
C GLY A 50 5.50 0.24 -0.71
N HIS A 51 5.08 -0.74 -1.48
CA HIS A 51 4.97 -0.59 -2.92
C HIS A 51 3.82 0.36 -3.27
N LEU A 52 4.14 1.35 -4.10
CA LEU A 52 3.21 2.31 -4.62
C LEU A 52 3.34 2.36 -6.15
N PRO A 53 2.22 2.36 -6.89
CA PRO A 53 2.23 2.59 -8.32
C PRO A 53 2.91 3.94 -8.67
N ILE A 54 3.66 3.99 -9.76
CA ILE A 54 4.44 5.19 -10.13
C ILE A 54 3.55 6.37 -10.52
N ASP A 55 2.37 6.08 -11.05
CA ASP A 55 1.35 7.02 -11.50
C ASP A 55 0.69 7.82 -10.36
N VAL A 56 0.80 7.35 -9.10
CA VAL A 56 0.29 8.08 -7.93
C VAL A 56 1.39 8.85 -7.18
N LEU A 57 2.65 8.78 -7.64
CA LEU A 57 3.73 9.60 -7.09
C LEU A 57 3.65 11.02 -7.69
N PRO A 58 3.87 12.08 -6.90
CA PRO A 58 4.05 13.41 -7.47
C PRO A 58 5.25 13.40 -8.43
N PRO A 59 5.26 14.25 -9.47
CA PRO A 59 6.41 14.38 -10.36
C PRO A 59 7.67 14.62 -9.52
N LEU A 60 8.72 13.83 -9.75
CA LEU A 60 10.04 14.16 -9.26
C LEU A 60 10.42 15.48 -9.91
N VAL A 61 10.46 16.56 -9.13
CA VAL A 61 10.93 17.88 -9.58
C VAL A 61 12.30 17.75 -10.23
N GLU A 62 12.61 18.67 -11.17
CA GLU A 62 13.70 18.54 -12.13
C GLU A 62 15.02 17.99 -11.54
N PRO A 63 15.73 17.12 -12.29
CA PRO A 63 16.98 16.52 -11.85
C PRO A 63 17.97 17.57 -11.37
N LEU A 64 18.60 17.29 -10.22
CA LEU A 64 19.62 18.14 -9.61
C LEU A 64 20.84 18.40 -10.53
N GLU A 65 20.97 17.66 -11.64
CA GLU A 65 22.02 17.84 -12.65
C GLU A 65 21.87 19.13 -13.48
N ALA A 66 20.81 19.92 -13.27
CA ALA A 66 20.60 21.22 -13.90
C ALA A 66 21.07 22.43 -13.05
N LEU A 67 21.75 22.19 -11.90
CA LEU A 67 22.40 23.22 -11.05
C LEU A 67 23.92 23.11 -11.11
#